data_AF-A0A975QRM6-F1
#
_entry.id   AF-A0A975QRM6-F1
#
_cell.length_a   1.000
_cell.length_b   1.000
_cell.length_c   1.000
_cell.angle_alpha   90.00
_cell.angle_beta   90.00
_cell.angle_gamma   90.00
#
_symmetry.space_group_name_H-M   'P 1'
#
loop_
_entity.id
_entity.type
_entity.pdbx_description
1 polymer ?
#
loop_
_entity_poly.entity_id
_entity_poly.type
_entity_poly.pdbx_seq_one_letter_code
_entity_poly.pdbx_strand_id
1 'polypeptide(L)'
;MELKNKRISEEEFLKMREEVLSSWTTGKDIDIDEAIEYLKKLPDHKNFAKKLYKAKDLDRVLIQPRAGVALVDQHIKLLKYLEKIGRADFLPTTVDSYTRQNRYEEAEIGIRESIRTGKSMLNGFPVVNHGVNSCRRVAESINVPLQARHGTPDARLLTEIIHAAGWTSNEGGGISYNIPYAKNVPLETTIKNWQYCDRLVGYYEERGISLNREPFGPLTGTLVPPCISNTVAIIETLLAAEQGVKNITVGYGQLGNIVQDVAAIRALREQAEYYLNAYGYEDVYVSTVFHQWMGGFPKDETEAFGLISMGATTAALAGATKMITKTTHESIGIPTMQANAKGLKASKEVVMLLRGQKYATGIKIRKEIEQIKTEVDQILDKVLEVGHGDLAVGTVEAFKAGIIDIPFAPSQFNAGKILTARDKSGAVRILEFGNIPFTQEVKDFHYNMLKKRAEKENREVDFNMTIDDVYSISDKKNIIDLENEWWKNENN
;
A
#
# COMPACT_ATOMS: atom_id res chain seq x y z
N MET A 1 6.25 1.50 -26.92
CA MET A 1 4.80 1.80 -26.97
C MET A 1 4.55 3.22 -26.46
N GLU A 2 3.70 4.00 -27.12
CA GLU A 2 3.18 5.28 -26.60
C GLU A 2 2.30 4.99 -25.38
N LEU A 3 2.34 5.80 -24.31
CA LEU A 3 1.49 5.56 -23.15
C LEU A 3 0.03 5.89 -23.50
N LYS A 4 -0.87 4.93 -23.29
CA LYS A 4 -2.32 5.13 -23.35
C LYS A 4 -3.01 4.29 -22.30
N ASN A 5 -4.12 4.75 -21.75
CA ASN A 5 -5.00 3.92 -20.94
C ASN A 5 -5.83 3.00 -21.84
N LYS A 6 -5.15 2.01 -22.44
CA LYS A 6 -5.75 1.02 -23.31
C LYS A 6 -5.16 -0.34 -23.02
N ARG A 7 -6.02 -1.36 -23.01
CA ARG A 7 -5.63 -2.75 -22.83
C ARG A 7 -4.58 -3.16 -23.87
N ILE A 8 -3.46 -3.69 -23.39
CA ILE A 8 -2.41 -4.23 -24.26
C ILE A 8 -2.97 -5.48 -24.93
N SER A 9 -2.85 -5.55 -26.26
CA SER A 9 -3.29 -6.73 -27.02
C SER A 9 -2.52 -7.98 -26.59
N GLU A 10 -3.12 -9.16 -26.72
CA GLU A 10 -2.44 -10.40 -26.33
C GLU A 10 -1.13 -10.61 -27.12
N GLU A 11 -1.13 -10.33 -28.43
CA GLU A 11 0.07 -10.42 -29.28
C GLU A 11 1.19 -9.50 -28.77
N GLU A 12 0.87 -8.22 -28.52
CA GLU A 12 1.85 -7.26 -28.02
C GLU A 12 2.34 -7.62 -26.63
N PHE A 13 1.43 -8.06 -25.76
CA PHE A 13 1.78 -8.53 -24.42
C PHE A 13 2.77 -9.70 -24.51
N LEU A 14 2.45 -10.75 -25.26
CA LEU A 14 3.33 -11.92 -25.41
C LEU A 14 4.71 -11.55 -25.96
N LYS A 15 4.78 -10.60 -26.92
CA LYS A 15 6.06 -10.06 -27.40
C LYS A 15 6.84 -9.34 -26.31
N MET A 16 6.19 -8.49 -25.52
CA MET A 16 6.84 -7.83 -24.37
C MET A 16 7.35 -8.86 -23.34
N ARG A 17 6.63 -9.96 -23.16
CA ARG A 17 7.04 -11.02 -22.22
C ARG A 17 8.37 -11.65 -22.62
N GLU A 18 8.62 -11.88 -23.91
CA GLU A 18 9.91 -12.44 -24.38
C GLU A 18 11.10 -11.59 -23.90
N GLU A 19 11.00 -10.26 -24.03
CA GLU A 19 12.02 -9.33 -23.56
C GLU A 19 12.17 -9.38 -22.04
N VAL A 20 11.06 -9.37 -21.30
CA VAL A 20 11.05 -9.41 -19.83
C VAL A 20 11.67 -10.70 -19.29
N LEU A 21 11.32 -11.86 -19.84
CA LEU A 21 11.83 -13.16 -19.41
C LEU A 21 13.33 -13.32 -19.70
N SER A 22 13.86 -12.57 -20.66
CA SER A 22 15.30 -12.56 -20.96
C SER A 22 16.14 -11.69 -20.01
N SER A 23 15.49 -10.84 -19.18
CA SER A 23 16.19 -9.85 -18.34
C SER A 23 16.97 -10.43 -17.15
N TRP A 24 16.73 -11.70 -16.79
CA TRP A 24 17.56 -12.45 -15.85
C TRP A 24 17.49 -13.95 -16.14
N THR A 25 18.49 -14.70 -15.69
CA THR A 25 18.62 -16.14 -16.00
C THR A 25 17.42 -16.98 -15.57
N THR A 26 16.81 -16.67 -14.43
CA THR A 26 15.64 -17.39 -13.89
C THR A 26 14.34 -17.13 -14.65
N GLY A 27 14.29 -16.10 -15.50
CA GLY A 27 13.13 -15.85 -16.38
C GLY A 27 12.97 -16.92 -17.46
N LYS A 28 14.05 -17.63 -17.81
CA LYS A 28 14.01 -18.75 -18.78
C LYS A 28 13.28 -19.98 -18.26
N ASP A 29 13.14 -20.11 -16.93
CA ASP A 29 12.47 -21.24 -16.29
C ASP A 29 10.94 -21.08 -16.26
N ILE A 30 10.40 -19.97 -16.79
CA ILE A 30 8.98 -19.63 -16.70
C ILE A 30 8.24 -20.16 -17.93
N ASP A 31 7.48 -21.23 -17.71
CA ASP A 31 6.45 -21.71 -18.63
C ASP A 31 5.07 -21.23 -18.13
N ILE A 32 4.40 -20.40 -18.94
CA ILE A 32 3.12 -19.82 -18.55
C ILE A 32 1.98 -20.85 -18.55
N ASP A 33 2.02 -21.84 -19.45
CA ASP A 33 0.98 -22.87 -19.53
C ASP A 33 1.10 -23.82 -18.34
N GLU A 34 2.33 -24.16 -17.95
CA GLU A 34 2.60 -24.89 -16.72
C GLU A 34 2.11 -24.11 -15.49
N ALA A 35 2.42 -22.80 -15.42
CA ALA A 35 1.98 -21.94 -14.33
C ALA A 35 0.46 -21.87 -14.20
N ILE A 36 -0.26 -21.79 -15.33
CA ILE A 36 -1.73 -21.82 -15.38
C ILE A 36 -2.25 -23.12 -14.76
N GLU A 37 -1.73 -24.27 -15.19
CA GLU A 37 -2.17 -25.57 -14.69
C GLU A 37 -1.81 -25.78 -13.20
N TYR A 38 -0.67 -25.24 -12.75
CA TYR A 38 -0.31 -25.22 -11.34
C TYR A 38 -1.27 -24.36 -10.52
N LEU A 39 -1.58 -23.14 -10.97
CA LEU A 39 -2.48 -22.21 -10.29
C LEU A 39 -3.92 -22.73 -10.19
N LYS A 40 -4.43 -23.43 -11.22
CA LYS A 40 -5.75 -24.08 -11.19
C LYS A 40 -5.87 -25.15 -10.10
N LYS A 41 -4.75 -25.80 -9.75
CA LYS A 41 -4.69 -26.85 -8.72
C LYS A 41 -4.52 -26.27 -7.31
N LEU A 42 -4.29 -24.97 -7.16
CA LEU A 42 -4.17 -24.36 -5.83
C LEU A 42 -5.50 -24.48 -5.08
N PRO A 43 -5.48 -24.93 -3.82
CA PRO A 43 -6.69 -24.98 -3.03
C PRO A 43 -7.16 -23.57 -2.69
N ASP A 44 -8.48 -23.37 -2.61
CA ASP A 44 -9.11 -22.06 -2.43
C ASP A 44 -8.57 -21.27 -1.23
N HIS A 45 -8.25 -21.95 -0.12
CA HIS A 45 -7.73 -21.30 1.08
C HIS A 45 -6.31 -20.75 0.93
N LYS A 46 -5.59 -21.09 -0.15
CA LYS A 46 -4.29 -20.54 -0.56
C LYS A 46 -4.39 -19.53 -1.71
N ASN A 47 -5.59 -19.29 -2.26
CA ASN A 47 -5.81 -18.22 -3.22
C ASN A 47 -6.22 -16.92 -2.50
N PHE A 48 -5.50 -15.83 -2.78
CA PHE A 48 -5.66 -14.55 -2.10
C PHE A 48 -7.02 -13.93 -2.40
N ALA A 49 -7.41 -13.86 -3.68
CA ALA A 49 -8.68 -13.31 -4.15
C ALA A 49 -9.87 -14.06 -3.53
N LYS A 50 -9.86 -15.40 -3.56
CA LYS A 50 -10.92 -16.23 -2.97
C LYS A 50 -11.07 -16.03 -1.46
N LYS A 51 -9.96 -15.86 -0.75
CA LYS A 51 -10.00 -15.59 0.70
C LYS A 51 -10.52 -14.19 1.02
N LEU A 52 -10.28 -13.19 0.15
CA LEU A 52 -10.86 -11.86 0.26
C LEU A 52 -12.38 -11.87 0.05
N TYR A 53 -12.89 -12.62 -0.93
CA TYR A 53 -14.34 -12.81 -1.12
C TYR A 53 -15.00 -13.31 0.17
N LYS A 54 -14.47 -14.42 0.70
CA LYS A 54 -14.98 -15.03 1.93
C LYS A 54 -14.90 -14.09 3.15
N ALA A 55 -13.90 -13.22 3.21
CA ALA A 55 -13.77 -12.27 4.32
C ALA A 55 -14.81 -11.16 4.27
N LYS A 56 -15.16 -10.66 3.09
CA LYS A 56 -16.22 -9.67 2.91
C LYS A 56 -17.58 -10.26 3.29
N ASP A 57 -17.88 -11.48 2.86
CA ASP A 57 -19.12 -12.19 3.21
C ASP A 57 -19.27 -12.42 4.73
N LEU A 58 -18.15 -12.61 5.42
CA LEU A 58 -18.11 -12.85 6.86
C LEU A 58 -17.89 -11.58 7.70
N ASP A 59 -17.85 -10.39 7.08
CA ASP A 59 -17.54 -9.10 7.68
C ASP A 59 -16.30 -9.18 8.60
N ARG A 60 -15.24 -9.79 8.08
CA ARG A 60 -14.02 -10.12 8.83
C ARG A 60 -12.82 -9.35 8.31
N VAL A 61 -12.11 -8.65 9.20
CA VAL A 61 -10.79 -8.07 8.90
C VAL A 61 -9.72 -9.16 8.94
N LEU A 62 -9.03 -9.36 7.83
CA LEU A 62 -7.90 -10.29 7.73
C LEU A 62 -6.58 -9.61 8.10
N ILE A 63 -5.71 -10.32 8.82
CA ILE A 63 -4.46 -9.76 9.36
C ILE A 63 -3.26 -10.26 8.56
N GLN A 64 -2.39 -9.35 8.10
CA GLN A 64 -1.19 -9.67 7.33
C GLN A 64 0.04 -8.91 7.86
N PRO A 65 1.20 -9.56 8.05
CA PRO A 65 2.45 -8.89 8.43
C PRO A 65 3.23 -8.38 7.20
N ARG A 66 4.42 -7.83 7.45
CA ARG A 66 5.55 -7.77 6.48
C ARG A 66 6.68 -8.68 6.95
N ALA A 67 7.36 -9.38 6.05
CA ALA A 67 8.41 -10.35 6.39
C ALA A 67 9.22 -10.78 5.15
N GLY A 68 10.55 -10.77 5.24
CA GLY A 68 11.45 -11.21 4.17
C GLY A 68 12.88 -11.37 4.68
N VAL A 69 13.57 -12.41 4.24
CA VAL A 69 15.00 -12.66 4.53
C VAL A 69 15.65 -13.31 3.32
N ALA A 70 16.97 -13.23 3.19
CA ALA A 70 17.69 -13.59 1.97
C ALA A 70 17.56 -15.07 1.56
N LEU A 71 17.58 -16.01 2.52
CA LEU A 71 17.72 -17.44 2.22
C LEU A 71 16.38 -18.17 2.28
N VAL A 72 16.13 -19.06 1.31
CA VAL A 72 14.86 -19.81 1.14
C VAL A 72 14.43 -20.55 2.41
N ASP A 73 15.31 -21.36 3.01
CA ASP A 73 14.96 -22.13 4.22
C ASP A 73 14.66 -21.26 5.43
N GLN A 74 15.42 -20.17 5.59
CA GLN A 74 15.19 -19.21 6.66
C GLN A 74 13.89 -18.44 6.43
N HIS A 75 13.57 -18.13 5.18
CA HIS A 75 12.32 -17.47 4.80
C HIS A 75 11.12 -18.38 5.04
N ILE A 76 11.19 -19.66 4.66
CA ILE A 76 10.15 -20.66 4.96
C ILE A 76 9.95 -20.78 6.48
N LYS A 77 11.04 -20.87 7.26
CA LYS A 77 10.97 -20.94 8.73
C LYS A 77 10.26 -19.70 9.30
N LEU A 78 10.62 -18.51 8.83
CA LEU A 78 9.99 -17.25 9.21
C LEU A 78 8.48 -17.27 8.91
N LEU A 79 8.09 -17.57 7.68
CA LEU A 79 6.67 -17.56 7.28
C LEU A 79 5.84 -18.61 8.04
N LYS A 80 6.35 -19.83 8.23
CA LYS A 80 5.70 -20.86 9.06
C LYS A 80 5.52 -20.40 10.51
N TYR A 81 6.46 -19.64 11.06
CA TYR A 81 6.34 -19.09 12.40
C TYR A 81 5.22 -18.04 12.47
N LEU A 82 5.16 -17.12 11.51
CA LEU A 82 4.12 -16.09 11.45
C LEU A 82 2.72 -16.70 11.20
N GLU A 83 2.65 -17.76 10.41
CA GLU A 83 1.43 -18.54 10.20
C GLU A 83 0.97 -19.21 11.50
N LYS A 84 1.81 -20.08 12.08
CA LYS A 84 1.41 -20.95 13.19
C LYS A 84 1.34 -20.22 14.52
N ILE A 85 2.33 -19.39 14.83
CA ILE A 85 2.45 -18.69 16.11
C ILE A 85 1.85 -17.29 16.03
N GLY A 86 2.11 -16.56 14.93
CA GLY A 86 1.51 -15.26 14.69
C GLY A 86 0.02 -15.31 14.30
N ARG A 87 -0.47 -16.48 13.85
CA ARG A 87 -1.84 -16.69 13.37
C ARG A 87 -2.18 -15.75 12.20
N ALA A 88 -1.23 -15.48 11.31
CA ALA A 88 -1.45 -14.62 10.15
C ALA A 88 -2.56 -15.19 9.24
N ASP A 89 -3.45 -14.32 8.74
CA ASP A 89 -4.48 -14.74 7.78
C ASP A 89 -3.96 -14.72 6.34
N PHE A 90 -3.02 -13.84 6.05
CA PHE A 90 -2.22 -13.83 4.83
C PHE A 90 -0.75 -13.76 5.18
N LEU A 91 0.10 -14.27 4.29
CA LEU A 91 1.55 -14.12 4.43
C LEU A 91 2.09 -13.19 3.36
N PRO A 92 3.10 -12.38 3.69
CA PRO A 92 3.86 -11.60 2.73
C PRO A 92 5.09 -12.40 2.28
N THR A 93 5.64 -11.97 1.17
CA THR A 93 7.09 -11.98 0.98
C THR A 93 7.53 -10.56 0.69
N THR A 94 8.23 -9.96 1.65
CA THR A 94 8.82 -8.63 1.50
C THR A 94 10.11 -8.74 0.70
N VAL A 95 10.11 -8.16 -0.49
CA VAL A 95 11.22 -8.28 -1.45
C VAL A 95 12.37 -7.36 -1.06
N ASP A 96 13.62 -7.76 -1.25
CA ASP A 96 14.78 -6.94 -0.88
C ASP A 96 14.92 -5.70 -1.79
N SER A 97 15.64 -4.67 -1.31
CA SER A 97 15.79 -3.41 -2.02
C SER A 97 16.63 -3.48 -3.31
N TYR A 98 17.54 -4.45 -3.46
CA TYR A 98 18.29 -4.59 -4.70
C TYR A 98 17.40 -5.14 -5.81
N THR A 99 16.61 -6.17 -5.51
CA THR A 99 15.58 -6.67 -6.44
C THR A 99 14.60 -5.56 -6.85
N ARG A 100 14.23 -4.65 -5.92
CA ARG A 100 13.34 -3.50 -6.22
C ARG A 100 13.92 -2.50 -7.23
N GLN A 101 15.24 -2.50 -7.42
CA GLN A 101 15.95 -1.65 -8.37
C GLN A 101 16.54 -2.45 -9.53
N ASN A 102 16.10 -3.71 -9.69
CA ASN A 102 16.57 -4.63 -10.73
C ASN A 102 18.10 -4.88 -10.69
N ARG A 103 18.67 -4.86 -9.49
CA ARG A 103 20.10 -5.05 -9.18
C ARG A 103 20.36 -6.48 -8.70
N TYR A 104 20.16 -7.44 -9.59
CA TYR A 104 20.14 -8.86 -9.22
C TYR A 104 21.54 -9.40 -8.90
N GLU A 105 22.60 -8.82 -9.45
CA GLU A 105 23.99 -9.15 -9.09
C GLU A 105 24.29 -8.80 -7.62
N GLU A 106 23.83 -7.65 -7.13
CA GLU A 106 23.98 -7.25 -5.73
C GLU A 106 23.16 -8.13 -4.79
N ALA A 107 21.95 -8.50 -5.20
CA ALA A 107 21.15 -9.48 -4.48
C ALA A 107 21.88 -10.84 -4.39
N GLU A 108 22.55 -11.27 -5.45
CA GLU A 108 23.34 -12.52 -5.46
C GLU A 108 24.54 -12.45 -4.51
N ILE A 109 25.23 -11.30 -4.45
CA ILE A 109 26.27 -11.05 -3.44
C ILE A 109 25.66 -11.14 -2.04
N GLY A 110 24.51 -10.52 -1.81
CA GLY A 110 23.80 -10.56 -0.54
C GLY A 110 23.37 -11.97 -0.11
N ILE A 111 22.96 -12.82 -1.06
CA ILE A 111 22.65 -14.24 -0.81
C ILE A 111 23.92 -14.97 -0.34
N ARG A 112 25.03 -14.87 -1.10
CA ARG A 112 26.30 -15.52 -0.75
C ARG A 112 26.83 -15.09 0.61
N GLU A 113 26.74 -13.79 0.90
CA GLU A 113 27.17 -13.24 2.19
C GLU A 113 26.24 -13.69 3.34
N SER A 114 24.95 -13.85 3.07
CA SER A 114 24.00 -14.39 4.05
C SER A 114 24.29 -15.86 4.39
N ILE A 115 24.71 -16.65 3.40
CA ILE A 115 25.17 -18.03 3.61
C ILE A 115 26.44 -18.01 4.47
N ARG A 116 27.43 -17.17 4.13
CA ARG A 116 28.72 -17.09 4.82
C ARG A 116 28.59 -16.71 6.30
N THR A 117 27.71 -15.75 6.60
CA THR A 117 27.55 -15.19 7.95
C THR A 117 26.48 -15.89 8.79
N GLY A 118 25.62 -16.70 8.16
CA GLY A 118 24.47 -17.34 8.79
C GLY A 118 23.34 -16.36 9.16
N LYS A 119 23.41 -15.09 8.71
CA LYS A 119 22.42 -14.03 8.97
C LYS A 119 21.94 -13.43 7.66
N SER A 120 20.73 -12.88 7.61
CA SER A 120 20.25 -12.19 6.41
C SER A 120 20.97 -10.86 6.23
N MET A 121 21.68 -10.72 5.13
CA MET A 121 22.39 -9.50 4.73
C MET A 121 21.60 -8.66 3.72
N LEU A 122 20.41 -9.16 3.35
CA LEU A 122 19.40 -8.43 2.60
C LEU A 122 18.26 -8.04 3.54
N ASN A 123 17.60 -6.93 3.21
CA ASN A 123 16.42 -6.43 3.93
C ASN A 123 15.09 -7.08 3.48
N GLY A 124 15.17 -8.14 2.68
CA GLY A 124 14.04 -8.87 2.15
C GLY A 124 14.46 -10.14 1.41
N PHE A 125 13.50 -10.74 0.72
CA PHE A 125 13.68 -11.97 -0.06
C PHE A 125 13.95 -11.64 -1.54
N PRO A 126 15.07 -12.10 -2.12
CA PRO A 126 15.43 -11.84 -3.52
C PRO A 126 14.71 -12.79 -4.47
N VAL A 127 13.45 -12.45 -4.76
CA VAL A 127 12.52 -13.24 -5.59
C VAL A 127 13.13 -13.60 -6.93
N VAL A 128 13.73 -12.63 -7.63
CA VAL A 128 14.24 -12.82 -8.99
C VAL A 128 15.40 -13.79 -9.01
N ASN A 129 16.37 -13.65 -8.11
CA ASN A 129 17.50 -14.56 -7.97
C ASN A 129 17.07 -16.00 -7.65
N HIS A 130 16.07 -16.16 -6.78
CA HIS A 130 15.58 -17.47 -6.35
C HIS A 130 14.75 -18.19 -7.42
N GLY A 131 14.10 -17.45 -8.31
CA GLY A 131 13.31 -18.00 -9.42
C GLY A 131 12.05 -18.76 -8.99
N VAL A 132 11.35 -19.31 -9.98
CA VAL A 132 10.02 -19.94 -9.78
C VAL A 132 10.10 -21.13 -8.84
N ASN A 133 11.06 -22.04 -9.02
CA ASN A 133 11.15 -23.27 -8.23
C ASN A 133 11.30 -23.01 -6.72
N SER A 134 12.18 -22.08 -6.35
CA SER A 134 12.38 -21.73 -4.94
C SER A 134 11.19 -20.95 -4.38
N CYS A 135 10.62 -20.01 -5.16
CA CYS A 135 9.42 -19.28 -4.75
C CYS A 135 8.20 -20.21 -4.60
N ARG A 136 8.11 -21.25 -5.43
CA ARG A 136 7.06 -22.27 -5.36
C ARG A 136 7.22 -23.13 -4.10
N ARG A 137 8.44 -23.55 -3.79
CA ARG A 137 8.75 -24.24 -2.52
C ARG A 137 8.36 -23.40 -1.30
N VAL A 138 8.52 -22.08 -1.35
CA VAL A 138 8.00 -21.18 -0.29
C VAL A 138 6.49 -21.27 -0.20
N ALA A 139 5.78 -21.12 -1.33
CA ALA A 139 4.32 -21.18 -1.38
C ALA A 139 3.77 -22.54 -0.91
N GLU A 140 4.37 -23.66 -1.32
CA GLU A 140 3.98 -25.02 -0.93
C GLU A 140 4.20 -25.30 0.55
N SER A 141 5.17 -24.62 1.17
CA SER A 141 5.52 -24.82 2.57
C SER A 141 4.54 -24.17 3.57
N ILE A 142 3.60 -23.35 3.11
CA ILE A 142 2.62 -22.63 3.96
C ILE A 142 1.19 -23.00 3.56
N ASN A 143 0.22 -22.71 4.44
CA ASN A 143 -1.18 -23.07 4.28
C ASN A 143 -2.13 -21.84 4.25
N VAL A 144 -1.60 -20.64 3.99
CA VAL A 144 -2.39 -19.43 3.74
C VAL A 144 -1.89 -18.72 2.46
N PRO A 145 -2.67 -17.82 1.85
CA PRO A 145 -2.27 -17.18 0.61
C PRO A 145 -1.05 -16.28 0.79
N LEU A 146 -0.24 -16.20 -0.26
CA LEU A 146 1.02 -15.46 -0.30
C LEU A 146 0.91 -14.28 -1.25
N GLN A 147 1.52 -13.16 -0.86
CA GLN A 147 1.56 -11.93 -1.64
C GLN A 147 2.97 -11.36 -1.69
N ALA A 148 3.43 -10.95 -2.87
CA ALA A 148 4.64 -10.13 -2.99
C ALA A 148 4.34 -8.71 -2.49
N ARG A 149 5.15 -8.23 -1.54
CA ARG A 149 5.04 -6.88 -0.96
C ARG A 149 6.38 -6.16 -1.10
N HIS A 150 6.42 -5.04 -1.81
CA HIS A 150 7.70 -4.44 -2.21
C HIS A 150 7.62 -2.92 -2.42
N GLY A 151 8.21 -2.41 -3.49
CA GLY A 151 8.33 -0.99 -3.83
C GLY A 151 9.20 -0.84 -5.07
N THR A 152 8.74 -1.42 -6.18
CA THR A 152 9.56 -1.69 -7.39
C THR A 152 8.99 -0.94 -8.61
N PRO A 153 9.74 0.02 -9.20
CA PRO A 153 9.30 0.73 -10.40
C PRO A 153 9.23 -0.14 -11.67
N ASP A 154 10.09 -1.15 -11.81
CA ASP A 154 9.99 -2.15 -12.87
C ASP A 154 9.84 -3.55 -12.28
N ALA A 155 8.58 -3.92 -12.04
CA ALA A 155 8.23 -5.19 -11.40
C ALA A 155 7.92 -6.31 -12.40
N ARG A 156 8.19 -6.15 -13.70
CA ARG A 156 7.70 -7.06 -14.74
C ARG A 156 8.18 -8.50 -14.54
N LEU A 157 9.49 -8.71 -14.44
CA LEU A 157 10.05 -10.06 -14.22
C LEU A 157 9.69 -10.63 -12.85
N LEU A 158 9.67 -9.79 -11.81
CA LEU A 158 9.22 -10.19 -10.48
C LEU A 158 7.79 -10.73 -10.53
N THR A 159 6.89 -10.05 -11.24
CA THR A 159 5.46 -10.38 -11.38
C THR A 159 5.28 -11.73 -12.10
N GLU A 160 6.07 -12.00 -13.15
CA GLU A 160 6.11 -13.32 -13.81
C GLU A 160 6.49 -14.43 -12.82
N ILE A 161 7.59 -14.25 -12.09
CA ILE A 161 8.13 -15.27 -11.18
C ILE A 161 7.15 -15.60 -10.06
N ILE A 162 6.59 -14.58 -9.39
CA ILE A 162 5.72 -14.81 -8.22
C ILE A 162 4.42 -15.51 -8.62
N HIS A 163 3.82 -15.15 -9.75
CA HIS A 163 2.56 -15.75 -10.17
C HIS A 163 2.78 -17.18 -10.67
N ALA A 164 3.84 -17.42 -11.46
CA ALA A 164 4.23 -18.78 -11.84
C ALA A 164 4.56 -19.66 -10.62
N ALA A 165 5.05 -19.07 -9.53
CA ALA A 165 5.31 -19.76 -8.27
C ALA A 165 4.05 -20.02 -7.41
N GLY A 166 2.87 -19.57 -7.81
CA GLY A 166 1.63 -19.73 -7.07
C GLY A 166 1.31 -18.63 -6.06
N TRP A 167 1.98 -17.48 -6.13
CA TRP A 167 1.68 -16.36 -5.25
C TRP A 167 0.54 -15.59 -5.92
N THR A 168 -0.61 -15.58 -5.24
CA THR A 168 -1.89 -15.17 -5.85
C THR A 168 -2.23 -13.71 -5.57
N SER A 169 -1.22 -12.90 -5.22
CA SER A 169 -1.34 -11.46 -5.17
C SER A 169 -0.02 -10.73 -5.35
N ASN A 170 -0.09 -9.56 -5.99
CA ASN A 170 1.03 -8.62 -6.15
C ASN A 170 0.62 -7.23 -5.64
N GLU A 171 1.43 -6.60 -4.81
CA GLU A 171 1.23 -5.21 -4.34
C GLU A 171 1.95 -4.23 -5.28
N GLY A 172 1.44 -3.00 -5.41
CA GLY A 172 2.07 -1.90 -6.13
C GLY A 172 1.24 -1.34 -7.28
N GLY A 173 1.81 -0.36 -7.96
CA GLY A 173 1.23 0.29 -9.14
C GLY A 173 2.18 1.35 -9.72
N GLY A 174 1.78 1.93 -10.86
CA GLY A 174 2.58 2.85 -11.66
C GLY A 174 3.04 4.11 -10.93
N ILE A 175 2.29 4.55 -9.91
CA ILE A 175 2.56 5.76 -9.11
C ILE A 175 3.12 5.35 -7.75
N SER A 176 2.39 4.51 -7.03
CA SER A 176 2.65 4.17 -5.64
C SER A 176 3.95 3.38 -5.44
N TYR A 177 4.41 2.65 -6.46
CA TYR A 177 5.71 1.98 -6.50
C TYR A 177 6.76 2.71 -7.36
N ASN A 178 6.50 3.97 -7.74
CA ASN A 178 7.50 4.91 -8.25
C ASN A 178 7.76 6.03 -7.25
N ILE A 179 6.80 6.94 -7.09
CA ILE A 179 6.99 8.25 -6.46
C ILE A 179 7.60 8.16 -5.06
N PRO A 180 7.19 7.22 -4.18
CA PRO A 180 7.81 7.04 -2.87
C PRO A 180 9.15 6.28 -2.86
N TYR A 181 9.50 5.59 -3.95
CA TYR A 181 10.55 4.54 -3.98
C TYR A 181 11.67 4.77 -5.00
N ALA A 182 11.54 5.75 -5.89
CA ALA A 182 12.52 6.05 -6.92
C ALA A 182 12.79 7.54 -7.01
N LYS A 183 14.02 7.90 -7.36
CA LYS A 183 14.42 9.28 -7.61
C LYS A 183 14.28 9.66 -9.08
N ASN A 184 14.77 8.78 -9.97
CA ASN A 184 15.07 9.13 -11.36
C ASN A 184 14.23 8.37 -12.41
N VAL A 185 13.26 7.54 -12.00
CA VAL A 185 12.46 6.75 -12.95
C VAL A 185 11.27 7.59 -13.44
N PRO A 186 11.15 7.88 -14.75
CA PRO A 186 10.02 8.63 -15.28
C PRO A 186 8.69 7.94 -14.98
N LEU A 187 7.67 8.72 -14.60
CA LEU A 187 6.36 8.17 -14.28
C LEU A 187 5.72 7.44 -15.47
N GLU A 188 5.89 7.96 -16.68
CA GLU A 188 5.44 7.32 -17.92
C GLU A 188 6.02 5.90 -18.07
N THR A 189 7.32 5.73 -17.78
CA THR A 189 7.99 4.42 -17.83
C THR A 189 7.40 3.46 -16.81
N THR A 190 7.19 3.92 -15.57
CA THR A 190 6.65 3.06 -14.51
C THR A 190 5.20 2.69 -14.78
N ILE A 191 4.37 3.61 -15.29
CA ILE A 191 3.00 3.27 -15.68
C ILE A 191 3.01 2.17 -16.76
N LYS A 192 3.84 2.27 -17.80
CA LYS A 192 3.96 1.20 -18.82
C LYS A 192 4.41 -0.14 -18.22
N ASN A 193 5.37 -0.11 -17.30
CA ASN A 193 5.84 -1.32 -16.63
C ASN A 193 4.73 -1.95 -15.78
N TRP A 194 3.89 -1.14 -15.12
CA TRP A 194 2.76 -1.65 -14.34
C TRP A 194 1.57 -2.07 -15.20
N GLN A 195 1.34 -1.44 -16.36
CA GLN A 195 0.40 -1.96 -17.35
C GLN A 195 0.75 -3.39 -17.77
N TYR A 196 2.03 -3.72 -17.93
CA TYR A 196 2.46 -5.11 -18.15
C TYR A 196 2.11 -6.01 -16.96
N CYS A 197 2.39 -5.58 -15.72
CA CYS A 197 2.11 -6.37 -14.52
C CYS A 197 0.60 -6.65 -14.36
N ASP A 198 -0.23 -5.64 -14.60
CA ASP A 198 -1.68 -5.74 -14.57
C ASP A 198 -2.21 -6.55 -15.76
N ARG A 199 -1.61 -6.42 -16.95
CA ARG A 199 -1.97 -7.23 -18.12
C ARG A 199 -1.67 -8.71 -17.94
N LEU A 200 -0.58 -9.06 -17.25
CA LEU A 200 -0.28 -10.44 -16.86
C LEU A 200 -1.37 -11.00 -15.94
N VAL A 201 -1.82 -10.23 -14.96
CA VAL A 201 -2.96 -10.63 -14.12
C VAL A 201 -4.24 -10.79 -14.95
N GLY A 202 -4.52 -9.84 -15.85
CA GLY A 202 -5.64 -9.97 -16.79
C GLY A 202 -5.55 -11.21 -17.70
N TYR A 203 -4.34 -11.60 -18.11
CA TYR A 203 -4.10 -12.80 -18.92
C TYR A 203 -4.43 -14.08 -18.14
N TYR A 204 -4.12 -14.12 -16.84
CA TYR A 204 -4.50 -15.20 -15.93
C TYR A 204 -6.03 -15.21 -15.67
N GLU A 205 -6.66 -14.05 -15.47
CA GLU A 205 -8.12 -13.95 -15.30
C GLU A 205 -8.88 -14.46 -16.52
N GLU A 206 -8.43 -14.13 -17.75
CA GLU A 206 -8.97 -14.67 -19.01
C GLU A 206 -8.96 -16.20 -19.08
N ARG A 207 -8.09 -16.84 -18.28
CA ARG A 207 -7.92 -18.30 -18.20
C ARG A 207 -8.48 -18.89 -16.91
N GLY A 208 -9.33 -18.14 -16.21
CA GLY A 208 -10.06 -18.58 -15.01
C GLY A 208 -9.23 -18.58 -13.73
N ILE A 209 -8.12 -17.84 -13.68
CA ILE A 209 -7.25 -17.77 -12.51
C ILE A 209 -7.33 -16.37 -11.90
N SER A 210 -8.02 -16.27 -10.77
CA SER A 210 -8.15 -14.98 -10.08
C SER A 210 -6.95 -14.66 -9.19
N LEU A 211 -6.34 -13.51 -9.46
CA LEU A 211 -5.17 -12.98 -8.74
C LEU A 211 -5.49 -11.57 -8.23
N ASN A 212 -5.13 -11.27 -6.98
CA ASN A 212 -5.38 -9.96 -6.38
C ASN A 212 -4.27 -8.96 -6.70
N ARG A 213 -4.65 -7.74 -7.07
CA ARG A 213 -3.75 -6.57 -7.13
C ARG A 213 -4.02 -5.61 -5.99
N GLU A 214 -2.99 -4.93 -5.51
CA GLU A 214 -3.12 -3.99 -4.38
C GLU A 214 -2.30 -2.73 -4.62
N PRO A 215 -2.90 -1.65 -5.14
CA PRO A 215 -2.33 -0.30 -5.11
C PRO A 215 -1.82 0.07 -3.71
N PHE A 216 -0.61 0.63 -3.61
CA PHE A 216 0.01 0.92 -2.31
C PHE A 216 -0.41 2.29 -1.78
N GLY A 217 -1.53 2.32 -1.05
CA GLY A 217 -2.17 3.55 -0.56
C GLY A 217 -1.36 4.45 0.38
N PRO A 218 -0.52 3.94 1.32
CA PRO A 218 0.22 4.80 2.23
C PRO A 218 1.25 5.73 1.59
N LEU A 219 1.71 5.43 0.36
CA LEU A 219 2.72 6.20 -0.35
C LEU A 219 3.98 6.43 0.50
N THR A 220 4.33 7.67 0.80
CA THR A 220 5.52 7.99 1.62
C THR A 220 5.35 7.65 3.10
N GLY A 221 4.11 7.40 3.56
CA GLY A 221 3.81 7.10 4.95
C GLY A 221 3.86 8.31 5.90
N THR A 222 4.07 9.52 5.35
CA THR A 222 4.33 10.74 6.13
C THR A 222 3.31 11.82 5.79
N LEU A 223 2.28 11.96 6.62
CA LEU A 223 1.25 13.01 6.55
C LEU A 223 0.57 13.15 5.17
N VAL A 224 0.45 12.06 4.42
CA VAL A 224 -0.26 12.04 3.14
C VAL A 224 -1.76 12.27 3.40
N PRO A 225 -2.37 13.36 2.90
CA PRO A 225 -3.78 13.64 3.17
C PRO A 225 -4.66 12.59 2.47
N PRO A 226 -5.83 12.24 3.03
CA PRO A 226 -6.67 11.16 2.49
C PRO A 226 -7.02 11.34 1.00
N CYS A 227 -7.26 12.56 0.54
CA CYS A 227 -7.61 12.82 -0.85
C CYS A 227 -6.47 12.47 -1.83
N ILE A 228 -5.21 12.75 -1.50
CA ILE A 228 -4.06 12.38 -2.34
C ILE A 228 -3.88 10.86 -2.35
N SER A 229 -3.92 10.22 -1.18
CA SER A 229 -3.82 8.75 -1.06
C SER A 229 -4.92 8.06 -1.87
N ASN A 230 -6.16 8.49 -1.71
CA ASN A 230 -7.32 7.90 -2.37
C ASN A 230 -7.30 8.15 -3.89
N THR A 231 -6.93 9.35 -4.34
CA THR A 231 -6.78 9.67 -5.77
C THR A 231 -5.81 8.71 -6.43
N VAL A 232 -4.62 8.50 -5.85
CA VAL A 232 -3.61 7.58 -6.40
C VAL A 232 -4.14 6.15 -6.44
N ALA A 233 -4.78 5.68 -5.37
CA ALA A 233 -5.35 4.34 -5.32
C ALA A 233 -6.45 4.12 -6.38
N ILE A 234 -7.31 5.12 -6.62
CA ILE A 234 -8.37 5.06 -7.65
C ILE A 234 -7.77 5.06 -9.06
N ILE A 235 -6.79 5.92 -9.34
CA ILE A 235 -6.08 5.93 -10.64
C ILE A 235 -5.48 4.55 -10.91
N GLU A 236 -4.72 3.99 -9.97
CA GLU A 236 -4.09 2.68 -10.16
C GLU A 236 -5.11 1.55 -10.30
N THR A 237 -6.27 1.66 -9.64
CA THR A 237 -7.39 0.72 -9.79
C THR A 237 -7.95 0.74 -11.21
N LEU A 238 -8.22 1.93 -11.76
CA LEU A 238 -8.76 2.08 -13.11
C LEU A 238 -7.77 1.63 -14.19
N LEU A 239 -6.48 1.95 -14.02
CA LEU A 239 -5.42 1.50 -14.93
C LEU A 239 -5.28 -0.02 -14.92
N ALA A 240 -5.38 -0.66 -13.74
CA ALA A 240 -5.34 -2.10 -13.61
C ALA A 240 -6.59 -2.78 -14.20
N ALA A 241 -7.77 -2.22 -13.96
CA ALA A 241 -9.04 -2.71 -14.51
C ALA A 241 -9.04 -2.70 -16.05
N GLU A 242 -8.52 -1.64 -16.69
CA GLU A 242 -8.37 -1.56 -18.15
C GLU A 242 -7.50 -2.70 -18.71
N GLN A 243 -6.50 -3.17 -17.95
CA GLN A 243 -5.66 -4.30 -18.37
C GLN A 243 -6.32 -5.68 -18.14
N GLY A 244 -7.47 -5.72 -17.46
CA GLY A 244 -8.28 -6.91 -17.23
C GLY A 244 -8.22 -7.48 -15.81
N VAL A 245 -7.68 -6.74 -14.84
CA VAL A 245 -7.65 -7.17 -13.44
C VAL A 245 -9.07 -7.15 -12.85
N LYS A 246 -9.47 -8.22 -12.15
CA LYS A 246 -10.83 -8.38 -11.59
C LYS A 246 -10.91 -8.42 -10.07
N ASN A 247 -9.78 -8.51 -9.37
CA ASN A 247 -9.72 -8.48 -7.91
C ASN A 247 -8.70 -7.44 -7.43
N ILE A 248 -9.19 -6.36 -6.82
CA ILE A 248 -8.37 -5.21 -6.43
C ILE A 248 -8.61 -4.86 -4.97
N THR A 249 -7.52 -4.73 -4.21
CA THR A 249 -7.53 -4.24 -2.83
C THR A 249 -6.97 -2.82 -2.78
N VAL A 250 -7.81 -1.83 -2.52
CA VAL A 250 -7.39 -0.43 -2.41
C VAL A 250 -6.90 -0.10 -0.99
N GLY A 251 -5.76 0.57 -0.88
CA GLY A 251 -5.08 0.79 0.40
C GLY A 251 -5.21 2.20 0.95
N TYR A 252 -5.06 2.33 2.27
CA TYR A 252 -4.93 3.60 2.99
C TYR A 252 -4.00 3.45 4.21
N GLY A 253 -3.21 4.49 4.49
CA GLY A 253 -2.30 4.53 5.63
C GLY A 253 -2.87 5.32 6.80
N GLN A 254 -2.80 4.75 8.00
CA GLN A 254 -3.26 5.41 9.24
C GLN A 254 -2.64 6.80 9.41
N LEU A 255 -3.50 7.80 9.63
CA LEU A 255 -3.08 9.16 9.99
C LEU A 255 -3.32 9.46 11.46
N GLY A 256 -4.16 8.70 12.17
CA GLY A 256 -4.27 8.72 13.63
C GLY A 256 -5.53 9.40 14.17
N ASN A 257 -6.21 10.25 13.39
CA ASN A 257 -7.56 10.68 13.74
C ASN A 257 -8.57 9.61 13.30
N ILE A 258 -9.17 8.91 14.26
CA ILE A 258 -10.07 7.77 13.97
C ILE A 258 -11.23 8.17 13.04
N VAL A 259 -11.80 9.37 13.20
CA VAL A 259 -12.92 9.81 12.32
C VAL A 259 -12.45 9.98 10.88
N GLN A 260 -11.31 10.64 10.69
CA GLN A 260 -10.73 10.85 9.36
C GLN A 260 -10.28 9.53 8.73
N ASP A 261 -9.63 8.65 9.49
CA ASP A 261 -9.15 7.35 9.00
C ASP A 261 -10.31 6.43 8.58
N VAL A 262 -11.40 6.41 9.37
CA VAL A 262 -12.63 5.69 9.00
C VAL A 262 -13.29 6.32 7.77
N ALA A 263 -13.36 7.66 7.72
CA ALA A 263 -13.92 8.38 6.58
C ALA A 263 -13.13 8.09 5.29
N ALA A 264 -11.80 8.07 5.37
CA ALA A 264 -10.91 7.81 4.24
C ALA A 264 -11.13 6.43 3.63
N ILE A 265 -11.21 5.37 4.45
CA ILE A 265 -11.49 4.00 3.97
C ILE A 265 -12.87 3.90 3.32
N ARG A 266 -13.89 4.54 3.91
CA ARG A 266 -15.26 4.50 3.37
C ARG A 266 -15.36 5.25 2.05
N ALA A 267 -14.83 6.48 2.01
CA ALA A 267 -14.74 7.29 0.79
C ALA A 267 -13.97 6.55 -0.33
N LEU A 268 -12.82 5.95 0.01
CA LEU A 268 -12.00 5.20 -0.93
C LEU A 268 -12.77 4.04 -1.57
N ARG A 269 -13.45 3.22 -0.76
CA ARG A 269 -14.24 2.11 -1.29
C ARG A 269 -15.38 2.60 -2.18
N GLU A 270 -16.14 3.57 -1.71
CA GLU A 270 -17.29 4.11 -2.45
C GLU A 270 -16.87 4.75 -3.78
N GLN A 271 -15.80 5.54 -3.78
CA GLN A 271 -15.31 6.19 -5.00
C GLN A 271 -14.61 5.22 -5.94
N ALA A 272 -13.86 4.24 -5.45
CA ALA A 272 -13.26 3.22 -6.32
C ALA A 272 -14.36 2.43 -7.06
N GLU A 273 -15.41 1.98 -6.37
CA GLU A 273 -16.56 1.30 -6.98
C GLU A 273 -17.33 2.24 -7.93
N TYR A 274 -17.54 3.51 -7.56
CA TYR A 274 -18.18 4.51 -8.42
C TYR A 274 -17.41 4.73 -9.74
N TYR A 275 -16.11 4.99 -9.67
CA TYR A 275 -15.29 5.26 -10.84
C TYR A 275 -15.11 4.00 -11.71
N LEU A 276 -15.00 2.81 -11.13
CA LEU A 276 -14.98 1.56 -11.90
C LEU A 276 -16.26 1.43 -12.75
N ASN A 277 -17.43 1.63 -12.13
CA ASN A 277 -18.72 1.60 -12.83
C ASN A 277 -18.83 2.70 -13.89
N ALA A 278 -18.39 3.93 -13.58
CA ALA A 278 -18.43 5.05 -14.53
C ALA A 278 -17.58 4.81 -15.79
N TYR A 279 -16.54 3.98 -15.68
CA TYR A 279 -15.69 3.57 -16.80
C TYR A 279 -16.11 2.23 -17.44
N GLY A 280 -17.20 1.62 -16.97
CA GLY A 280 -17.75 0.37 -17.52
C GLY A 280 -17.10 -0.92 -16.99
N TYR A 281 -16.33 -0.86 -15.91
CA TYR A 281 -15.72 -2.02 -15.26
C TYR A 281 -16.61 -2.58 -14.14
N GLU A 282 -17.75 -3.16 -14.51
CA GLU A 282 -18.79 -3.61 -13.56
C GLU A 282 -18.47 -4.94 -12.85
N ASP A 283 -17.48 -5.69 -13.34
CA ASP A 283 -17.10 -7.03 -12.87
C ASP A 283 -15.82 -7.03 -12.02
N VAL A 284 -15.37 -5.86 -11.55
CA VAL A 284 -14.21 -5.72 -10.68
C VAL A 284 -14.62 -5.77 -9.22
N TYR A 285 -14.09 -6.74 -8.47
CA TYR A 285 -14.27 -6.81 -7.04
C TYR A 285 -13.28 -5.91 -6.30
N VAL A 286 -13.84 -5.04 -5.45
CA VAL A 286 -13.06 -4.14 -4.58
C VAL A 286 -13.11 -4.62 -3.11
N SER A 287 -11.92 -4.73 -2.52
CA SER A 287 -11.69 -4.82 -1.07
C SER A 287 -10.79 -3.69 -0.57
N THR A 288 -10.69 -3.51 0.74
CA THR A 288 -9.87 -2.44 1.34
C THR A 288 -8.77 -2.99 2.25
N VAL A 289 -7.62 -2.32 2.26
CA VAL A 289 -6.53 -2.59 3.20
C VAL A 289 -6.18 -1.34 4.02
N PHE A 290 -6.16 -1.51 5.34
CA PHE A 290 -5.70 -0.49 6.28
C PHE A 290 -4.27 -0.78 6.72
N HIS A 291 -3.35 0.14 6.51
CA HIS A 291 -2.00 0.01 7.04
C HIS A 291 -1.94 0.71 8.40
N GLN A 292 -1.54 -0.04 9.43
CA GLN A 292 -1.15 0.59 10.69
C GLN A 292 -0.04 1.62 10.43
N TRP A 293 0.08 2.58 11.35
CA TRP A 293 0.95 3.75 11.28
C TRP A 293 2.24 3.51 10.47
N MET A 294 2.50 4.37 9.50
CA MET A 294 3.62 4.20 8.56
C MET A 294 4.77 5.18 8.81
N GLY A 295 4.57 6.18 9.67
CA GLY A 295 5.61 7.13 10.08
C GLY A 295 6.51 6.58 11.20
N GLY A 296 7.23 7.48 11.88
CA GLY A 296 8.13 7.14 12.98
C GLY A 296 7.41 6.45 14.14
N PHE A 297 8.02 5.41 14.71
CA PHE A 297 7.49 4.66 15.85
C PHE A 297 8.17 5.08 17.16
N PRO A 298 7.48 4.95 18.31
CA PRO A 298 8.13 5.03 19.61
C PRO A 298 9.17 3.91 19.79
N LYS A 299 10.16 4.16 20.66
CA LYS A 299 11.21 3.18 21.00
C LYS A 299 10.77 2.18 22.07
N ASP A 300 9.88 2.60 22.97
CA ASP A 300 9.33 1.72 23.99
C ASP A 300 8.34 0.73 23.36
N GLU A 301 8.46 -0.55 23.72
CA GLU A 301 7.62 -1.60 23.15
C GLU A 301 6.15 -1.47 23.56
N THR A 302 5.87 -0.97 24.77
CA THR A 302 4.51 -0.78 25.28
C THR A 302 3.81 0.34 24.53
N GLU A 303 4.50 1.46 24.32
CA GLU A 303 4.03 2.58 23.49
C GLU A 303 3.77 2.13 22.05
N ALA A 304 4.68 1.33 21.48
CA ALA A 304 4.50 0.77 20.15
C ALA A 304 3.28 -0.17 20.08
N PHE A 305 3.02 -0.97 21.12
CA PHE A 305 1.80 -1.78 21.20
C PHE A 305 0.53 -0.94 21.30
N GLY A 306 0.57 0.19 22.01
CA GLY A 306 -0.55 1.14 22.05
C GLY A 306 -0.91 1.63 20.64
N LEU A 307 0.08 2.05 19.87
CA LEU A 307 -0.09 2.50 18.49
C LEU A 307 -0.60 1.39 17.56
N ILE A 308 -0.03 0.18 17.67
CA ILE A 308 -0.49 -1.01 16.92
C ILE A 308 -1.95 -1.32 17.24
N SER A 309 -2.34 -1.28 18.51
CA SER A 309 -3.69 -1.59 18.97
C SER A 309 -4.71 -0.52 18.54
N MET A 310 -4.32 0.75 18.55
CA MET A 310 -5.13 1.84 17.99
C MET A 310 -5.35 1.67 16.48
N GLY A 311 -4.31 1.26 15.74
CA GLY A 311 -4.43 0.94 14.32
C GLY A 311 -5.38 -0.23 14.06
N ALA A 312 -5.28 -1.30 14.86
CA ALA A 312 -6.21 -2.44 14.81
C ALA A 312 -7.66 -2.05 15.12
N THR A 313 -7.87 -1.18 16.11
CA THR A 313 -9.18 -0.64 16.45
C THR A 313 -9.77 0.15 15.29
N THR A 314 -8.98 1.04 14.69
CA THR A 314 -9.42 1.89 13.58
C THR A 314 -9.75 1.06 12.34
N ALA A 315 -8.92 0.07 11.98
CA ALA A 315 -9.18 -0.83 10.86
C ALA A 315 -10.49 -1.63 11.03
N ALA A 316 -10.74 -2.15 12.23
CA ALA A 316 -11.98 -2.86 12.55
C ALA A 316 -13.21 -1.96 12.42
N LEU A 317 -13.18 -0.78 13.05
CA LEU A 317 -14.31 0.16 13.03
C LEU A 317 -14.56 0.77 11.64
N ALA A 318 -13.52 0.88 10.81
CA ALA A 318 -13.62 1.31 9.42
C ALA A 318 -14.32 0.26 8.54
N GLY A 319 -14.34 -1.00 8.94
CA GLY A 319 -14.78 -2.12 8.11
C GLY A 319 -13.77 -2.45 7.01
N ALA A 320 -12.47 -2.36 7.31
CA ALA A 320 -11.42 -2.75 6.38
C ALA A 320 -11.47 -4.26 6.10
N THR A 321 -11.28 -4.70 4.86
CA THR A 321 -11.22 -6.15 4.54
C THR A 321 -9.92 -6.78 5.06
N LYS A 322 -8.84 -6.01 5.03
CA LYS A 322 -7.50 -6.43 5.45
C LYS A 322 -6.80 -5.36 6.26
N MET A 323 -5.87 -5.75 7.10
CA MET A 323 -4.95 -4.86 7.79
C MET A 323 -3.49 -5.34 7.70
N ILE A 324 -2.58 -4.40 7.47
CA ILE A 324 -1.14 -4.64 7.55
C ILE A 324 -0.63 -4.30 8.95
N THR A 325 -0.02 -5.28 9.63
CA THR A 325 0.48 -5.12 10.98
C THR A 325 1.90 -4.57 11.03
N LYS A 326 2.17 -3.79 12.08
CA LYS A 326 3.49 -3.31 12.48
C LYS A 326 4.02 -4.13 13.66
N THR A 327 5.24 -3.82 14.08
CA THR A 327 5.93 -4.52 15.17
C THR A 327 6.50 -3.53 16.16
N THR A 328 6.79 -3.99 17.38
CA THR A 328 7.45 -3.15 18.39
C THR A 328 8.91 -2.82 18.06
N HIS A 329 9.48 -3.45 17.03
CA HIS A 329 10.85 -3.20 16.59
C HIS A 329 10.95 -2.14 15.47
N GLU A 330 9.83 -1.51 15.07
CA GLU A 330 9.78 -0.63 13.89
C GLU A 330 10.77 0.55 13.95
N SER A 331 11.06 1.07 15.15
CA SER A 331 12.01 2.17 15.39
C SER A 331 13.48 1.72 15.48
N ILE A 332 13.74 0.41 15.43
CA ILE A 332 15.08 -0.19 15.56
C ILE A 332 15.53 -0.79 14.23
N GLY A 333 14.66 -1.55 13.55
CA GLY A 333 15.00 -2.21 12.29
C GLY A 333 14.08 -3.38 11.95
N ILE A 334 14.55 -4.28 11.07
CA ILE A 334 13.76 -5.44 10.63
C ILE A 334 13.42 -6.32 11.84
N PRO A 335 12.13 -6.66 12.05
CA PRO A 335 11.72 -7.38 13.24
C PRO A 335 12.20 -8.83 13.24
N THR A 336 12.43 -9.37 14.44
CA THR A 336 12.52 -10.82 14.62
C THR A 336 11.16 -11.48 14.36
N MET A 337 11.14 -12.78 14.05
CA MET A 337 9.89 -13.50 13.86
C MET A 337 8.99 -13.48 15.11
N GLN A 338 9.59 -13.42 16.30
CA GLN A 338 8.89 -13.32 17.58
C GLN A 338 8.20 -11.97 17.76
N ALA A 339 8.91 -10.86 17.53
CA ALA A 339 8.32 -9.51 17.62
C ALA A 339 7.19 -9.34 16.61
N ASN A 340 7.39 -9.85 15.40
CA ASN A 340 6.38 -9.84 14.33
C ASN A 340 5.15 -10.68 14.71
N ALA A 341 5.33 -11.89 15.25
CA ALA A 341 4.23 -12.70 15.77
C ALA A 341 3.49 -12.04 16.95
N LYS A 342 4.17 -11.28 17.81
CA LYS A 342 3.50 -10.51 18.88
C LYS A 342 2.60 -9.42 18.30
N GLY A 343 3.11 -8.63 17.33
CA GLY A 343 2.31 -7.59 16.65
C GLY A 343 1.09 -8.16 15.94
N LEU A 344 1.24 -9.30 15.26
CA LEU A 344 0.13 -10.04 14.65
C LEU A 344 -0.93 -10.46 15.67
N LYS A 345 -0.51 -11.11 16.76
CA LYS A 345 -1.44 -11.57 17.81
C LYS A 345 -2.17 -10.39 18.44
N ALA A 346 -1.47 -9.34 18.86
CA ALA A 346 -2.09 -8.16 19.47
C ALA A 346 -3.15 -7.55 18.54
N SER A 347 -2.79 -7.35 17.27
CA SER A 347 -3.70 -6.85 16.25
C SER A 347 -4.92 -7.75 16.05
N LYS A 348 -4.72 -9.07 16.02
CA LYS A 348 -5.79 -10.05 15.82
C LYS A 348 -6.75 -10.08 17.00
N GLU A 349 -6.24 -10.05 18.24
CA GLU A 349 -7.08 -10.02 19.44
C GLU A 349 -7.94 -8.74 19.47
N VAL A 350 -7.39 -7.57 19.16
CA VAL A 350 -8.16 -6.31 19.08
C VAL A 350 -9.26 -6.38 18.03
N VAL A 351 -8.94 -6.85 16.82
CA VAL A 351 -9.95 -7.02 15.76
C VAL A 351 -11.04 -8.01 16.17
N MET A 352 -10.69 -9.09 16.87
CA MET A 352 -11.67 -10.08 17.35
C MET A 352 -12.58 -9.52 18.44
N LEU A 353 -12.06 -8.71 19.36
CA LEU A 353 -12.87 -8.00 20.37
C LEU A 353 -13.89 -7.05 19.74
N LEU A 354 -13.54 -6.48 18.58
CA LEU A 354 -14.38 -5.55 17.82
C LEU A 354 -15.20 -6.22 16.72
N ARG A 355 -15.26 -7.56 16.68
CA ARG A 355 -15.97 -8.28 15.63
C ARG A 355 -17.45 -7.87 15.58
N GLY A 356 -17.92 -7.49 14.39
CA GLY A 356 -19.29 -7.04 14.16
C GLY A 356 -19.57 -5.59 14.60
N GLN A 357 -18.61 -4.91 15.23
CA GLN A 357 -18.73 -3.49 15.55
C GLN A 357 -18.32 -2.64 14.35
N LYS A 358 -19.05 -1.54 14.12
CA LYS A 358 -18.75 -0.56 13.08
C LYS A 358 -18.70 0.82 13.70
N TYR A 359 -17.89 1.71 13.15
CA TYR A 359 -17.87 3.10 13.59
C TYR A 359 -19.25 3.73 13.39
N ALA A 360 -19.73 4.43 14.42
CA ALA A 360 -21.05 5.04 14.44
C ALA A 360 -21.25 6.00 13.26
N THR A 361 -22.45 5.99 12.69
CA THR A 361 -22.85 6.97 11.68
C THR A 361 -23.24 8.28 12.37
N GLY A 362 -22.89 9.41 11.77
CA GLY A 362 -23.13 10.73 12.36
C GLY A 362 -22.79 11.86 11.41
N ILE A 363 -23.15 13.09 11.78
CA ILE A 363 -22.91 14.28 10.94
C ILE A 363 -21.40 14.50 10.73
N LYS A 364 -20.58 14.31 11.77
CA LYS A 364 -19.13 14.54 11.70
C LYS A 364 -18.45 13.62 10.67
N ILE A 365 -18.67 12.31 10.76
CA ILE A 365 -18.10 11.34 9.83
C ILE A 365 -18.64 11.53 8.41
N ARG A 366 -19.95 11.81 8.22
CA ARG A 366 -20.51 12.08 6.90
C ARG A 366 -19.86 13.30 6.25
N LYS A 367 -19.72 14.40 6.98
CA LYS A 367 -19.04 15.60 6.48
C LYS A 367 -17.59 15.34 6.08
N GLU A 368 -16.85 14.56 6.88
CA GLU A 368 -15.48 14.19 6.55
C GLU A 368 -15.41 13.28 5.31
N ILE A 369 -16.34 12.33 5.15
CA ILE A 369 -16.45 11.51 3.93
C ILE A 369 -16.71 12.39 2.72
N GLU A 370 -17.72 13.27 2.77
CA GLU A 370 -18.06 14.15 1.63
C GLU A 370 -16.93 15.12 1.29
N GLN A 371 -16.21 15.63 2.30
CA GLN A 371 -15.03 16.47 2.10
C GLN A 371 -13.94 15.73 1.32
N ILE A 372 -13.60 14.51 1.76
CA ILE A 372 -12.59 13.68 1.08
C ILE A 372 -13.03 13.37 -0.35
N LYS A 373 -14.31 13.02 -0.55
CA LYS A 373 -14.84 12.70 -1.88
C LYS A 373 -14.75 13.89 -2.83
N THR A 374 -15.20 15.05 -2.37
CA THR A 374 -15.14 16.32 -3.11
C THR A 374 -13.72 16.69 -3.52
N GLU A 375 -12.74 16.48 -2.64
CA GLU A 375 -11.32 16.71 -2.93
C GLU A 375 -10.79 15.73 -3.98
N VAL A 376 -11.09 14.43 -3.85
CA VAL A 376 -10.69 13.41 -4.83
C VAL A 376 -11.29 13.71 -6.21
N ASP A 377 -12.58 14.06 -6.27
CA ASP A 377 -13.27 14.35 -7.54
C ASP A 377 -12.61 15.54 -8.26
N GLN A 378 -12.30 16.63 -7.53
CA GLN A 378 -11.62 17.80 -8.11
C GLN A 378 -10.23 17.46 -8.68
N ILE A 379 -9.48 16.54 -8.06
CA ILE A 379 -8.19 16.10 -8.59
C ILE A 379 -8.39 15.22 -9.82
N LEU A 380 -9.28 14.23 -9.76
CA LEU A 380 -9.52 13.30 -10.87
C LEU A 380 -10.10 14.01 -12.10
N ASP A 381 -11.01 14.96 -11.93
CA ASP A 381 -11.54 15.78 -13.02
C ASP A 381 -10.40 16.53 -13.73
N LYS A 382 -9.48 17.11 -12.96
CA LYS A 382 -8.34 17.84 -13.54
C LYS A 382 -7.34 16.90 -14.21
N VAL A 383 -7.10 15.71 -13.66
CA VAL A 383 -6.28 14.67 -14.28
C VAL A 383 -6.83 14.29 -15.65
N LEU A 384 -8.14 14.11 -15.76
CA LEU A 384 -8.80 13.78 -17.03
C LEU A 384 -8.78 14.94 -18.03
N GLU A 385 -8.95 16.17 -17.55
CA GLU A 385 -8.85 17.37 -18.36
C GLU A 385 -7.47 17.48 -19.04
N VAL A 386 -6.38 17.38 -18.26
CA VAL A 386 -5.02 17.48 -18.80
C VAL A 386 -4.58 16.25 -19.59
N GLY A 387 -5.24 15.11 -19.36
CA GLY A 387 -5.06 13.89 -20.15
C GLY A 387 -5.89 13.84 -21.44
N HIS A 388 -6.71 14.86 -21.71
CA HIS A 388 -7.67 14.87 -22.81
C HIS A 388 -8.55 13.60 -22.85
N GLY A 389 -8.95 13.13 -21.67
CA GLY A 389 -9.76 11.92 -21.46
C GLY A 389 -8.96 10.62 -21.27
N ASP A 390 -7.65 10.60 -21.54
CA ASP A 390 -6.81 9.43 -21.23
C ASP A 390 -6.23 9.54 -19.81
N LEU A 391 -6.66 8.65 -18.92
CA LEU A 391 -6.26 8.65 -17.52
C LEU A 391 -4.75 8.43 -17.32
N ALA A 392 -4.12 7.59 -18.14
CA ALA A 392 -2.69 7.28 -18.01
C ALA A 392 -1.84 8.49 -18.42
N VAL A 393 -2.17 9.11 -19.55
CA VAL A 393 -1.53 10.35 -20.01
C VAL A 393 -1.79 11.47 -19.01
N GLY A 394 -3.05 11.64 -18.59
CA GLY A 394 -3.46 12.64 -17.62
C GLY A 394 -2.73 12.52 -16.29
N THR A 395 -2.45 11.30 -15.84
CA THR A 395 -1.64 11.06 -14.64
C THR A 395 -0.23 11.62 -14.79
N VAL A 396 0.43 11.37 -15.93
CA VAL A 396 1.80 11.89 -16.18
C VAL A 396 1.79 13.42 -16.20
N GLU A 397 0.85 14.03 -16.92
CA GLU A 397 0.74 15.48 -17.02
C GLU A 397 0.34 16.12 -15.68
N ALA A 398 -0.50 15.45 -14.88
CA ALA A 398 -0.90 15.93 -13.56
C ALA A 398 0.30 16.01 -12.60
N PHE A 399 1.20 15.03 -12.60
CA PHE A 399 2.43 15.11 -11.79
C PHE A 399 3.38 16.20 -12.29
N LYS A 400 3.57 16.33 -13.62
CA LYS A 400 4.38 17.41 -14.20
C LYS A 400 3.87 18.80 -13.81
N ALA A 401 2.55 18.98 -13.79
CA ALA A 401 1.90 20.23 -13.43
C ALA A 401 1.76 20.45 -11.91
N GLY A 402 2.02 19.44 -11.07
CA GLY A 402 1.78 19.50 -9.62
C GLY A 402 0.30 19.48 -9.22
N ILE A 403 -0.57 18.97 -10.08
CA ILE A 403 -2.00 18.71 -9.81
C ILE A 403 -2.14 17.56 -8.80
N ILE A 404 -1.28 16.55 -8.93
CA ILE A 404 -1.04 15.53 -7.91
C ILE A 404 0.36 15.78 -7.36
N ASP A 405 0.47 15.84 -6.04
CA ASP A 405 1.73 16.04 -5.34
C ASP A 405 1.71 15.22 -4.04
N ILE A 406 2.76 14.43 -3.82
CA ILE A 406 2.88 13.50 -2.70
C ILE A 406 3.87 14.07 -1.68
N PRO A 407 3.45 14.33 -0.42
CA PRO A 407 4.33 14.86 0.60
C PRO A 407 5.59 14.00 0.79
N PHE A 408 6.76 14.66 0.83
CA PHE A 408 8.07 14.04 1.13
C PHE A 408 8.54 12.96 0.15
N ALA A 409 7.99 12.93 -1.08
CA ALA A 409 8.39 11.94 -2.06
C ALA A 409 9.82 12.20 -2.61
N PRO A 410 10.66 11.16 -2.76
CA PRO A 410 12.02 11.30 -3.30
C PRO A 410 12.08 11.52 -4.82
N SER A 411 11.01 11.22 -5.55
CA SER A 411 11.00 11.32 -7.02
C SER A 411 11.16 12.75 -7.51
N GLN A 412 12.08 12.97 -8.45
CA GLN A 412 12.24 14.28 -9.09
C GLN A 412 11.05 14.67 -9.99
N PHE A 413 10.16 13.71 -10.27
CA PHE A 413 8.92 13.93 -11.03
C PHE A 413 7.75 14.34 -10.13
N ASN A 414 7.95 14.39 -8.81
CA ASN A 414 7.00 14.93 -7.84
C ASN A 414 7.30 16.42 -7.61
N ALA A 415 6.29 17.29 -7.66
CA ALA A 415 6.49 18.74 -7.56
C ALA A 415 7.06 19.19 -6.21
N GLY A 416 6.68 18.52 -5.11
CA GLY A 416 7.21 18.79 -3.77
C GLY A 416 6.79 20.15 -3.20
N LYS A 417 5.64 20.65 -3.62
CA LYS A 417 5.05 21.94 -3.21
C LYS A 417 3.90 21.79 -2.21
N ILE A 418 3.32 20.60 -2.09
CA ILE A 418 2.33 20.32 -1.05
C ILE A 418 3.02 20.22 0.31
N LEU A 419 2.47 20.93 1.30
CA LEU A 419 2.81 20.75 2.71
C LEU A 419 1.55 20.47 3.51
N THR A 420 1.68 19.66 4.55
CA THR A 420 0.54 19.13 5.32
C THR A 420 0.84 19.19 6.81
N ALA A 421 -0.17 19.58 7.58
CA ALA A 421 -0.10 19.60 9.04
C ALA A 421 -1.41 19.09 9.62
N ARG A 422 -1.40 18.75 10.91
CA ARG A 422 -2.58 18.29 11.65
C ARG A 422 -3.39 19.48 12.12
N ASP A 423 -4.71 19.35 12.08
CA ASP A 423 -5.62 20.28 12.75
C ASP A 423 -5.68 20.02 14.26
N LYS A 424 -6.48 20.82 14.98
CA LYS A 424 -6.62 20.73 16.45
C LYS A 424 -7.19 19.40 16.96
N SER A 425 -7.70 18.56 16.07
CA SER A 425 -8.22 17.22 16.36
C SER A 425 -7.28 16.11 15.88
N GLY A 426 -6.11 16.47 15.36
CA GLY A 426 -5.10 15.53 14.88
C GLY A 426 -5.36 15.02 13.47
N ALA A 427 -6.40 15.50 12.78
CA ALA A 427 -6.68 15.12 11.40
C ALA A 427 -5.74 15.89 10.46
N VAL A 428 -5.18 15.21 9.46
CA VAL A 428 -4.25 15.82 8.50
C VAL A 428 -5.01 16.74 7.55
N ARG A 429 -4.46 17.94 7.36
CA ARG A 429 -4.93 19.01 6.47
C ARG A 429 -3.79 19.50 5.60
N ILE A 430 -4.15 20.18 4.52
CA ILE A 430 -3.19 20.77 3.61
C ILE A 430 -2.87 22.19 4.07
N LEU A 431 -1.59 22.42 4.34
CA LEU A 431 -1.03 23.70 4.77
C LEU A 431 -0.66 24.55 3.54
N GLU A 432 0.07 23.96 2.61
CA GLU A 432 0.39 24.58 1.32
C GLU A 432 -0.13 23.69 0.19
N PHE A 433 -0.92 24.28 -0.72
CA PHE A 433 -1.63 23.53 -1.76
C PHE A 433 -0.81 23.28 -3.03
N GLY A 434 0.29 24.02 -3.24
CA GLY A 434 0.96 24.03 -4.52
C GLY A 434 -0.03 24.28 -5.68
N ASN A 435 -0.05 23.36 -6.64
CA ASN A 435 -0.92 23.43 -7.82
C ASN A 435 -2.14 22.47 -7.75
N ILE A 436 -2.46 21.94 -6.57
CA ILE A 436 -3.62 21.08 -6.39
C ILE A 436 -4.90 21.87 -6.76
N PRO A 437 -5.79 21.31 -7.60
CA PRO A 437 -6.85 22.05 -8.29
C PRO A 437 -8.08 22.31 -7.41
N PHE A 438 -7.87 22.70 -6.16
CA PHE A 438 -8.97 22.93 -5.24
C PHE A 438 -9.63 24.29 -5.39
N THR A 439 -10.95 24.28 -5.32
CA THR A 439 -11.80 25.46 -5.16
C THR A 439 -11.45 26.21 -3.87
N GLN A 440 -11.83 27.49 -3.81
CA GLN A 440 -11.58 28.31 -2.63
C GLN A 440 -12.30 27.77 -1.38
N GLU A 441 -13.50 27.21 -1.53
CA GLU A 441 -14.24 26.60 -0.41
C GLU A 441 -13.46 25.46 0.26
N VAL A 442 -12.87 24.56 -0.54
CA VAL A 442 -12.03 23.47 -0.03
C VAL A 442 -10.77 24.04 0.64
N LYS A 443 -10.12 25.04 0.03
CA LYS A 443 -8.93 25.67 0.62
C LYS A 443 -9.23 26.34 1.96
N ASP A 444 -10.35 27.07 2.03
CA ASP A 444 -10.83 27.73 3.23
C ASP A 444 -11.16 26.71 4.34
N PHE A 445 -11.71 25.55 3.99
CA PHE A 445 -11.93 24.47 4.96
C PHE A 445 -10.64 24.05 5.66
N HIS A 446 -9.59 23.69 4.90
CA HIS A 446 -8.30 23.29 5.47
C HIS A 446 -7.66 24.42 6.29
N TYR A 447 -7.63 25.64 5.75
CA TYR A 447 -7.09 26.80 6.46
C TYR A 447 -7.81 27.06 7.78
N ASN A 448 -9.15 27.01 7.79
CA ASN A 448 -9.94 27.21 9.00
C ASN A 448 -9.72 26.10 10.05
N MET A 449 -9.42 24.88 9.63
CA MET A 449 -9.11 23.77 10.55
C MET A 449 -7.72 23.93 11.18
N LEU A 450 -6.72 24.35 10.41
CA LEU A 450 -5.37 24.65 10.88
C LEU A 450 -5.34 25.91 11.77
N LYS A 451 -6.08 26.96 11.40
CA LYS A 451 -6.21 28.19 12.20
C LYS A 451 -6.73 27.90 13.61
N LYS A 452 -7.71 27.01 13.76
CA LYS A 452 -8.21 26.57 15.07
C LYS A 452 -7.16 25.87 15.93
N ARG A 453 -6.12 25.27 15.33
CA ARG A 453 -4.97 24.72 16.06
C ARG A 453 -4.03 25.85 16.48
N ALA A 454 -3.65 26.72 15.54
CA ALA A 454 -2.83 27.90 15.80
C ALA A 454 -3.38 28.76 16.96
N GLU A 455 -4.67 29.06 16.94
CA GLU A 455 -5.36 29.80 18.02
C GLU A 455 -5.25 29.10 19.38
N LYS A 456 -5.29 27.75 19.40
CA LYS A 456 -5.21 26.95 20.62
C LYS A 456 -3.78 26.86 21.16
N GLU A 457 -2.80 26.77 20.28
CA GLU A 457 -1.38 26.64 20.60
C GLU A 457 -0.69 28.01 20.73
N ASN A 458 -1.43 29.10 20.57
CA ASN A 458 -0.93 30.48 20.61
C ASN A 458 0.29 30.70 19.69
N ARG A 459 0.21 30.19 18.46
CA ARG A 459 1.24 30.33 17.42
C ARG A 459 0.62 30.59 16.05
N GLU A 460 1.45 30.95 15.07
CA GLU A 460 1.03 31.12 13.69
C GLU A 460 0.87 29.78 12.96
N VAL A 461 0.09 29.79 11.86
CA VAL A 461 0.00 28.64 10.94
C VAL A 461 1.21 28.70 10.01
N ASP A 462 2.22 27.88 10.27
CA ASP A 462 3.49 27.89 9.54
C ASP A 462 4.06 26.47 9.32
N PHE A 463 5.21 26.39 8.64
CA PHE A 463 5.91 25.14 8.36
C PHE A 463 6.34 24.37 9.62
N ASN A 464 6.53 25.04 10.77
CA ASN A 464 6.92 24.37 12.00
C ASN A 464 5.85 23.38 12.48
N MET A 465 4.57 23.64 12.18
CA MET A 465 3.50 22.65 12.42
C MET A 465 3.78 21.32 11.72
N THR A 466 4.26 21.37 10.47
CA THR A 466 4.59 20.17 9.69
C THR A 466 5.76 19.42 10.32
N ILE A 467 6.83 20.13 10.71
CA ILE A 467 8.00 19.53 11.38
C ILE A 467 7.56 18.83 12.67
N ASP A 468 6.79 19.51 13.51
CA ASP A 468 6.29 18.97 14.77
C ASP A 468 5.51 17.66 14.58
N ASP A 469 4.66 17.62 13.54
CA ASP A 469 3.78 16.49 13.26
C ASP A 469 4.51 15.28 12.67
N VAL A 470 5.65 15.49 12.01
CA VAL A 470 6.52 14.39 11.54
C VAL A 470 7.13 13.63 12.72
N TYR A 471 7.46 14.33 13.81
CA TYR A 471 8.08 13.75 15.02
C TYR A 471 7.09 13.46 16.16
N SER A 472 5.80 13.78 15.99
CA SER A 472 4.84 13.81 17.11
C SER A 472 4.61 12.45 17.76
N ILE A 473 4.60 11.36 16.98
CA ILE A 473 4.38 10.00 17.49
C ILE A 473 5.66 9.37 18.02
N SER A 474 6.81 9.59 17.38
CA SER A 474 8.07 8.98 17.82
C SER A 474 8.64 9.65 19.05
N ASP A 475 8.51 10.98 19.15
CA ASP A 475 9.24 11.79 20.14
C ASP A 475 8.29 12.41 21.17
N LYS A 476 7.18 13.00 20.71
CA LYS A 476 6.22 13.70 21.59
C LYS A 476 5.11 12.80 22.15
N LYS A 477 5.03 11.55 21.67
CA LYS A 477 4.09 10.49 22.12
C LYS A 477 2.61 10.88 22.08
N ASN A 478 2.25 11.91 21.32
CA ASN A 478 0.90 12.43 21.20
C ASN A 478 0.65 12.93 19.77
N ILE A 479 -0.58 12.70 19.26
CA ILE A 479 -1.00 13.19 17.92
C ILE A 479 -1.29 14.69 17.97
N ILE A 480 -1.74 15.19 19.11
CA ILE A 480 -2.06 16.59 19.34
C ILE A 480 -1.42 16.95 20.68
N ASP A 481 -0.64 18.02 20.68
CA ASP A 481 -0.12 18.57 21.91
C ASP A 481 -1.25 19.31 22.64
N LEU A 482 -1.91 18.58 23.53
CA LEU A 482 -2.86 19.14 24.47
C LEU A 482 -2.19 19.23 25.83
N GLU A 483 -1.08 19.95 25.91
CA GLU A 483 -0.46 20.35 27.16
C GLU A 483 -1.49 21.09 28.05
N ASN A 484 -2.25 20.32 28.83
CA ASN A 484 -2.88 20.76 30.05
C ASN A 484 -1.92 20.37 31.19
N GLU A 485 -1.68 21.29 32.13
CA GLU A 485 -0.76 21.10 33.26
C GLU A 485 -0.98 19.78 34.01
N TRP A 486 -2.21 19.26 34.00
CA TRP A 486 -2.52 17.94 34.59
C TRP A 486 -1.69 16.79 34.03
N TRP A 487 -1.45 16.75 32.71
CA TRP A 487 -0.69 15.67 32.05
C TRP A 487 0.82 15.86 32.13
N LYS A 488 1.31 17.07 32.44
CA LYS A 488 2.75 17.34 32.63
C LYS A 488 3.30 16.68 33.88
N ASN A 489 2.47 16.48 34.90
CA ASN A 489 2.88 15.92 36.19
C ASN A 489 2.92 14.38 36.24
N GLU A 490 2.41 13.67 35.23
CA GLU A 490 2.42 12.20 35.18
C GLU A 490 3.63 11.61 34.42
N ASN A 491 4.41 12.44 33.71
CA ASN A 491 5.58 12.03 32.93
C ASN A 491 6.94 12.29 33.63
N ASN A 492 6.93 12.62 34.93
CA ASN A 492 8.15 12.77 35.75
C ASN A 492 8.38 11.57 36.66
#